data_AF-X1KZT9-F1
#
_entry.id   AF-X1KZT9-F1
#
_cell.length_a   1.000
_cell.length_b   1.000
_cell.length_c   1.000
_cell.angle_alpha   90.00
_cell.angle_beta   90.00
_cell.angle_gamma   90.00
#
_symmetry.space_group_name_H-M   'P 1'
#
loop_
_entity.id
_entity.type
_entity.pdbx_description
1 polymer ?
#
loop_
_entity_poly.entity_id
_entity_poly.type
_entity_poly.pdbx_seq_one_letter_code
_entity_poly.pdbx_strand_id
1 'polypeptide(L)'
;RIRPLWIWIFNPDFGILNYFLWKILGIHGPAWIYSEQWVLPSLILMSLWAIGGGIIIYLASLQGIPTELYEAAEIDGAGSWRKLRNITLPMMTPVLFFQLIMGIIGSFQVFTQAYVMTEGR
;
A
#
# COMPACT_ATOMS: atom_id res chain seq x y z
N ARG A 1 8.87 -9.09 -7.15
CA ARG A 1 10.23 -9.60 -6.79
C ARG A 1 10.64 -9.30 -5.33
N ILE A 2 9.78 -8.68 -4.50
CA ILE A 2 10.13 -8.20 -3.14
C ILE A 2 9.72 -9.22 -2.04
N ARG A 3 8.81 -10.15 -2.35
CA ARG A 3 8.31 -11.17 -1.42
C ARG A 3 9.41 -11.97 -0.68
N PRO A 4 10.52 -12.40 -1.31
CA PRO A 4 11.59 -13.12 -0.61
C PRO A 4 12.34 -12.25 0.41
N LEU A 5 12.46 -10.94 0.16
CA LEU A 5 13.12 -10.01 1.08
C LEU A 5 12.31 -9.87 2.38
N TRP A 6 10.98 -9.84 2.28
CA TRP A 6 10.11 -9.78 3.44
C TRP A 6 10.16 -11.04 4.31
N ILE A 7 10.23 -12.23 3.68
CA ILE A 7 10.43 -13.49 4.41
C ILE A 7 11.76 -13.47 5.17
N TRP A 8 12.80 -12.85 4.60
CA TRP A 8 14.08 -12.69 5.27
C TRP A 8 14.04 -11.68 6.42
N ILE A 9 13.37 -10.54 6.24
CA ILE A 9 13.25 -9.49 7.27
C ILE A 9 12.46 -9.96 8.49
N PHE A 10 11.36 -10.69 8.27
CA PHE A 10 10.47 -11.19 9.31
C PHE A 10 10.82 -12.59 9.81
N ASN A 11 11.97 -13.15 9.39
CA ASN A 11 12.42 -14.44 9.87
C ASN A 11 12.60 -14.41 11.40
N PRO A 12 12.04 -15.38 12.14
CA PRO A 12 12.10 -15.39 13.60
C PRO A 12 13.53 -15.57 14.16
N ASP A 13 14.38 -16.34 13.46
CA ASP A 13 15.71 -16.75 13.95
C ASP A 13 16.83 -15.79 13.54
N PHE A 14 16.77 -15.23 12.33
CA PHE A 14 17.82 -14.36 11.77
C PHE A 14 17.27 -13.09 11.08
N GLY A 15 16.02 -12.73 11.33
CA GLY A 15 15.40 -11.54 10.75
C GLY A 15 15.96 -10.23 11.31
N ILE A 16 16.20 -9.27 10.42
CA ILE A 16 16.70 -7.93 10.75
C ILE A 16 15.80 -7.25 11.79
N LEU A 17 14.48 -7.47 11.68
CA LEU A 17 13.49 -6.80 12.54
C LEU A 17 13.58 -7.29 13.98
N ASN A 18 13.73 -8.61 14.19
CA ASN A 18 13.94 -9.19 15.52
C ASN A 18 15.31 -8.82 16.10
N TYR A 19 16.35 -8.78 15.27
CA TYR A 19 17.68 -8.34 15.70
C TYR A 19 17.67 -6.89 16.21
N PHE A 20 16.99 -5.99 15.50
CA PHE A 20 16.85 -4.59 15.93
C PHE A 20 16.00 -4.42 17.19
N LEU A 21 14.89 -5.15 17.30
CA LEU A 21 14.04 -5.15 18.49
C LEU A 21 14.80 -5.64 19.72
N TRP A 22 15.60 -6.70 19.58
CA TRP A 22 16.44 -7.18 20.66
C TRP A 22 17.52 -6.17 21.04
N LYS A 23 18.22 -5.58 20.05
CA LYS A 23 19.33 -4.66 20.30
C LYS A 23 18.92 -3.31 20.90
N ILE A 24 17.74 -2.80 20.55
CA ILE A 24 17.27 -1.47 21.01
C ILE A 24 16.36 -1.59 22.24
N LEU A 25 15.47 -2.59 22.25
CA LEU A 25 14.41 -2.69 23.27
C LEU A 25 14.60 -3.89 24.21
N GLY A 26 15.53 -4.81 23.92
CA GLY A 26 15.74 -6.03 24.71
C GLY A 26 14.59 -7.05 24.61
N ILE A 27 13.68 -6.86 23.66
CA ILE A 27 12.48 -7.69 23.50
C ILE A 27 12.77 -8.84 22.54
N HIS A 28 12.43 -10.07 22.94
CA HIS A 28 12.36 -11.20 22.00
C HIS A 28 11.20 -10.96 21.04
N GLY A 29 11.52 -10.61 19.80
CA GLY A 29 10.52 -10.30 18.80
C GLY A 29 9.64 -11.52 18.48
N PRO A 30 8.32 -11.32 18.28
CA PRO A 30 7.40 -12.41 18.00
C PRO A 30 7.71 -13.11 16.67
N ALA A 31 7.18 -14.32 16.49
CA ALA A 31 7.26 -15.00 15.20
C ALA A 31 6.27 -14.37 14.21
N TRP A 32 6.66 -13.28 13.54
CA TRP A 32 5.82 -12.43 12.69
C TRP A 32 4.98 -13.17 11.64
N ILE A 33 5.53 -14.24 11.05
CA ILE A 33 4.88 -15.04 9.99
C ILE A 33 4.30 -16.37 10.53
N TYR A 34 4.64 -16.78 11.76
CA TYR A 34 4.23 -18.08 12.30
C TYR A 34 3.31 -17.98 13.52
N SER A 35 3.17 -16.79 14.11
CA SER A 35 2.29 -16.53 15.25
C SER A 35 0.92 -16.07 14.78
N GLU A 36 -0.12 -16.74 15.26
CA GLU A 36 -1.53 -16.44 14.93
C GLU A 36 -1.92 -14.97 15.21
N GLN A 37 -1.29 -14.34 16.21
CA GLN A 37 -1.54 -12.93 16.55
C GLN A 37 -0.82 -11.93 15.62
N TRP A 38 0.34 -12.30 15.07
CA TRP A 38 1.22 -11.38 14.34
C TRP A 38 1.22 -11.60 12.82
N VAL A 39 0.71 -12.74 12.35
CA VAL A 39 0.59 -13.08 10.93
C VAL A 39 -0.22 -12.02 10.17
N LEU A 40 -1.42 -11.67 10.64
CA LEU A 40 -2.27 -10.69 9.96
C LEU A 40 -1.63 -9.30 9.87
N PRO A 41 -1.17 -8.68 10.98
CA PRO A 41 -0.49 -7.38 10.93
C PRO A 41 0.73 -7.36 10.00
N SER A 42 1.54 -8.43 10.02
CA SER A 42 2.75 -8.52 9.20
C SER A 42 2.41 -8.59 7.71
N LEU A 43 1.40 -9.38 7.33
CA LEU A 43 0.92 -9.46 5.95
C LEU A 43 0.33 -8.13 5.47
N ILE A 44 -0.38 -7.40 6.33
CA ILE A 44 -0.90 -6.06 6.02
C ILE A 44 0.24 -5.07 5.79
N LEU A 45 1.30 -5.09 6.62
CA LEU A 45 2.46 -4.23 6.41
C LEU A 45 3.19 -4.54 5.10
N MET A 46 3.34 -5.83 4.78
CA MET A 46 3.93 -6.28 3.51
C MET A 46 3.11 -5.82 2.31
N SER A 47 1.78 -5.86 2.40
CA SER A 47 0.89 -5.42 1.32
C SER A 47 0.88 -3.89 1.19
N LEU A 48 0.95 -3.15 2.30
CA LEU A 48 1.05 -1.69 2.31
C LEU A 48 2.31 -1.22 1.56
N TRP A 49 3.43 -1.91 1.72
CA TRP A 49 4.66 -1.59 1.00
C TRP A 49 4.52 -1.72 -0.52
N ALA A 50 3.67 -2.64 -1.00
CA ALA A 50 3.42 -2.82 -2.42
C ALA A 50 2.62 -1.64 -3.03
N ILE A 51 1.96 -0.81 -2.22
CA ILE A 51 1.23 0.39 -2.66
C ILE A 51 2.17 1.42 -3.29
N GLY A 52 3.47 1.39 -2.96
CA GLY A 52 4.46 2.32 -3.49
C GLY A 52 4.50 2.42 -5.02
N GLY A 53 4.21 1.32 -5.73
CA GLY A 53 4.10 1.34 -7.20
C GLY A 53 2.92 2.16 -7.71
N GLY A 54 1.78 2.15 -6.98
CA GLY A 54 0.60 2.92 -7.34
C GLY A 54 0.74 4.42 -7.07
N ILE A 55 1.61 4.81 -6.13
CA ILE A 55 1.87 6.22 -5.81
C ILE A 55 2.44 6.97 -7.01
N ILE A 56 3.31 6.34 -7.80
CA ILE A 56 3.89 6.97 -9.01
C ILE A 56 2.79 7.31 -10.02
N ILE A 57 1.83 6.41 -10.20
CA ILE A 57 0.69 6.61 -11.09
C ILE A 57 -0.20 7.76 -10.59
N TYR A 58 -0.45 7.82 -9.28
CA TYR A 58 -1.20 8.93 -8.68
C TYR A 58 -0.46 10.27 -8.82
N LEU A 59 0.85 10.31 -8.62
CA LEU A 59 1.66 11.52 -8.82
C LEU A 59 1.65 11.98 -10.27
N ALA A 60 1.80 11.07 -11.23
CA ALA A 60 1.71 11.40 -12.65
C ALA A 60 0.33 11.97 -13.01
N SER A 61 -0.74 11.39 -12.46
CA SER A 61 -2.11 11.90 -12.64
C SER A 61 -2.29 13.30 -12.04
N LEU A 62 -1.73 13.57 -10.86
CA LEU A 62 -1.81 14.87 -10.20
C LEU A 62 -1.05 15.94 -10.99
N GLN A 63 0.12 15.61 -11.54
CA GLN A 63 0.90 16.51 -12.39
C GLN A 63 0.19 16.85 -13.70
N GLY A 64 -0.70 15.98 -14.18
CA GLY A 64 -1.52 16.23 -15.36
C GLY A 64 -2.69 17.19 -15.15
N ILE A 65 -2.96 17.62 -13.90
CA ILE A 65 -4.04 18.57 -13.61
C ILE A 65 -3.57 20.00 -13.96
N PRO A 66 -4.25 20.72 -14.87
CA PRO A 66 -3.91 22.11 -15.19
C PRO A 66 -3.92 22.99 -13.94
N THR A 67 -2.84 23.76 -13.75
CA THR A 67 -2.69 24.69 -12.61
C THR A 67 -3.70 25.83 -12.66
N GLU A 68 -4.14 26.21 -13.87
CA GLU A 68 -5.15 27.22 -14.15
C GLU A 68 -6.47 26.99 -13.38
N LEU A 69 -6.87 25.72 -13.18
CA LEU A 69 -8.07 25.38 -12.43
C LEU A 69 -7.94 25.71 -10.94
N TYR A 70 -6.74 25.54 -10.38
CA TYR A 70 -6.46 25.89 -8.99
C TYR A 70 -6.36 27.40 -8.80
N GLU A 71 -5.76 28.11 -9.75
CA GLU A 71 -5.66 29.57 -9.74
C GLU A 71 -7.04 30.24 -9.87
N ALA A 72 -7.88 29.77 -10.81
CA ALA A 72 -9.26 30.23 -10.94
C ALA A 72 -10.06 30.00 -9.66
N ALA A 73 -9.89 28.82 -9.02
CA ALA A 73 -10.56 28.54 -7.77
C ALA A 73 -10.05 29.39 -6.60
N GLU A 74 -8.77 29.78 -6.59
CA GLU A 74 -8.23 30.73 -5.61
C GLU A 74 -8.78 32.14 -5.80
N ILE A 75 -8.92 32.59 -7.05
CA ILE A 75 -9.58 33.86 -7.39
C ILE A 75 -11.05 33.84 -6.92
N ASP A 76 -11.74 32.70 -7.06
CA ASP A 76 -13.11 32.48 -6.56
C ASP A 76 -13.20 32.28 -5.02
N GLY A 77 -12.08 32.40 -4.30
CA GLY A 77 -12.04 32.27 -2.83
C GLY A 77 -12.23 30.83 -2.32
N ALA A 78 -11.99 29.81 -3.15
CA ALA A 78 -12.12 28.41 -2.76
C ALA A 78 -10.96 27.96 -1.85
N GLY A 79 -11.29 27.55 -0.62
CA GLY A 79 -10.34 26.94 0.30
C GLY A 79 -9.86 25.55 -0.14
N SER A 80 -8.81 25.03 0.53
CA SER A 80 -8.14 23.76 0.18
C SER A 80 -9.07 22.55 0.08
N TRP A 81 -10.09 22.46 0.95
CA TRP A 81 -11.07 21.38 0.90
C TRP A 81 -11.95 21.42 -0.36
N ARG A 82 -12.35 22.62 -0.79
CA ARG A 82 -13.17 22.83 -1.98
C ARG A 82 -12.36 22.53 -3.25
N LYS A 83 -11.08 22.93 -3.27
CA LYS A 83 -10.13 22.55 -4.34
C LYS A 83 -9.95 21.03 -4.43
N LEU A 84 -9.75 20.35 -3.30
CA LEU A 84 -9.60 18.89 -3.26
C LEU A 84 -10.85 18.16 -3.78
N ARG A 85 -12.05 18.56 -3.32
CA ARG A 85 -13.30 17.88 -3.69
C ARG A 85 -13.79 18.20 -5.10
N ASN A 86 -13.56 19.41 -5.60
CA ASN A 86 -14.14 19.86 -6.87
C ASN A 86 -13.14 19.86 -8.04
N ILE A 87 -11.83 19.81 -7.78
CA ILE A 87 -10.79 19.79 -8.82
C ILE A 87 -10.02 18.49 -8.73
N THR A 88 -9.33 18.25 -7.61
CA THR A 88 -8.39 17.14 -7.49
C THR A 88 -9.08 15.78 -7.57
N LEU A 89 -10.14 15.55 -6.78
CA LEU A 89 -10.87 14.28 -6.77
C LEU A 89 -11.54 13.94 -8.12
N PRO A 90 -12.32 14.86 -8.75
CA PRO A 90 -12.93 14.59 -10.05
C PRO A 90 -11.90 14.28 -11.13
N MET A 91 -10.79 15.02 -11.19
CA MET A 91 -9.76 14.81 -12.21
C MET A 91 -8.93 13.55 -11.98
N MET A 92 -8.74 13.12 -10.73
CA MET A 92 -8.11 11.84 -10.42
C MET A 92 -9.07 10.65 -10.51
N THR A 93 -10.39 10.86 -10.58
CA THR A 93 -11.40 9.79 -10.56
C THR A 93 -11.11 8.65 -11.57
N PRO A 94 -10.74 8.92 -12.84
CA PRO A 94 -10.43 7.85 -13.79
C PRO A 94 -9.25 6.98 -13.35
N VAL A 95 -8.21 7.59 -12.77
CA VAL A 95 -7.01 6.89 -12.32
C VAL A 95 -7.27 6.11 -11.03
N LEU A 96 -8.04 6.69 -10.11
CA LEU A 96 -8.50 6.00 -8.89
C LEU A 96 -9.33 4.76 -9.25
N PHE A 97 -10.26 4.89 -10.20
CA PHE A 97 -11.09 3.80 -10.66
C PHE A 97 -10.30 2.70 -11.35
N PHE A 98 -9.35 3.06 -12.22
CA PHE A 98 -8.43 2.11 -12.84
C PHE A 98 -7.64 1.32 -11.79
N GLN A 99 -7.04 2.02 -10.82
CA GLN A 99 -6.26 1.39 -9.76
C GLN A 99 -7.13 0.51 -8.85
N LEU A 100 -8.37 0.91 -8.59
CA LEU A 100 -9.33 0.09 -7.84
C LEU A 100 -9.59 -1.24 -8.57
N ILE A 101 -9.91 -1.19 -9.87
CA ILE A 101 -10.16 -2.39 -10.67
C ILE A 101 -8.92 -3.28 -10.72
N MET A 102 -7.76 -2.70 -11.00
CA MET A 102 -6.49 -3.45 -11.05
C MET A 102 -6.15 -4.07 -9.70
N GLY A 103 -6.41 -3.37 -8.60
CA GLY A 103 -6.25 -3.88 -7.24
C GLY A 103 -7.19 -5.04 -6.92
N ILE A 104 -8.46 -4.94 -7.33
CA ILE A 104 -9.43 -6.03 -7.19
C ILE A 104 -8.97 -7.26 -7.97
N ILE A 105 -8.61 -7.10 -9.25
CA ILE A 105 -8.11 -8.20 -10.10
C ILE A 105 -6.86 -8.84 -9.47
N GLY A 106 -5.91 -8.03 -9.02
CA GLY A 106 -4.68 -8.51 -8.38
C GLY A 106 -4.95 -9.27 -7.07
N SER A 107 -5.91 -8.81 -6.27
CA SER A 107 -6.30 -9.48 -5.02
C SER A 107 -6.91 -10.86 -5.29
N PHE A 108 -7.79 -10.97 -6.30
CA PHE A 108 -8.33 -12.25 -6.72
C PHE A 108 -7.25 -13.20 -7.25
N GLN A 109 -6.26 -12.70 -8.00
CA GLN A 109 -5.15 -13.53 -8.47
C GLN A 109 -4.32 -14.11 -7.32
N VAL A 110 -4.10 -13.34 -6.25
CA VAL A 110 -3.38 -13.83 -5.07
C VAL A 110 -4.18 -14.91 -4.34
N PHE A 111 -5.48 -14.70 -4.15
CA PHE A 111 -6.35 -15.71 -3.55
C PHE A 111 -6.41 -17.00 -4.39
N THR A 112 -6.59 -16.87 -5.71
CA THR A 112 -6.61 -18.02 -6.62
C THR A 112 -5.29 -18.79 -6.60
N GLN A 113 -4.14 -18.09 -6.58
CA GLN A 113 -2.84 -18.75 -6.45
C GLN A 113 -2.71 -19.50 -5.14
N ALA A 114 -3.12 -18.90 -4.01
CA ALA A 114 -3.10 -19.58 -2.72
C ALA A 114 -4.01 -20.82 -2.72
N TYR A 115 -5.26 -20.68 -3.20
CA TYR A 115 -6.25 -21.76 -3.26
C TYR A 115 -5.81 -22.92 -4.17
N VAL A 116 -5.24 -22.63 -5.34
CA VAL A 116 -4.74 -23.66 -6.27
C VAL A 116 -3.49 -24.34 -5.70
N MET A 117 -2.61 -23.61 -5.02
CA MET A 117 -1.41 -24.18 -4.40
C MET A 117 -1.71 -25.05 -3.17
N THR A 118 -2.80 -24.78 -2.44
CA THR A 118 -3.21 -25.60 -1.29
C THR A 118 -4.21 -26.71 -1.64
N GLU A 119 -4.55 -26.90 -2.93
CA GLU A 119 -5.56 -27.86 -3.40
C GLU A 119 -6.91 -27.74 -2.65
N GLY A 120 -7.25 -26.54 -2.15
CA GLY A 120 -8.45 -26.33 -1.34
C GLY A 120 -8.43 -26.95 0.07
N ARG A 121 -7.24 -27.28 0.60
CA ARG A 121 -7.03 -27.65 2.01
C ARG A 121 -6.40 -26.52 2.82
#